data_AF-A0A164ZKI4-F1
#
_entry.id   AF-A0A164ZKI4-F1
#
_cell.length_a   1.000
_cell.length_b   1.000
_cell.length_c   1.000
_cell.angle_alpha   90.00
_cell.angle_beta   90.00
_cell.angle_gamma   90.00
#
_symmetry.space_group_name_H-M   'P 1'
#
loop_
_entity.id
_entity.type
_entity.pdbx_description
1 polymer ?
#
loop_
_entity_poly.entity_id
_entity_poly.type
_entity_poly.pdbx_seq_one_letter_code
_entity_poly.pdbx_strand_id
1 'polypeptide(L)'
;MEHLQTLKEPRQHIPTFAETVSLLMQPENKHITFNVDVKIQNDPNRLFSLMHEVITAQPNWETDLAPRILLGLWHPTFLKAAIHHLPYIKRSHIGLSPYIAREFFWEGVDAFSMDFGSLCTAQGQIFLKECQAAGKKVMVWTVNTPEQMMEVVRWRADAIITDVTKVWLDLRRGLESDYDKAAAPYGGLFGRLFLWTTPQYFTPIKEGKWRLQRYFLEQQAGSMEKVVVAPQAAAKIAVV
;
A
#
# COMPACT_ATOMS: atom_id res chain seq x y z
N MET A 1 23.63 -5.17 10.68
CA MET A 1 23.08 -3.93 10.10
C MET A 1 23.13 -2.74 11.06
N GLU A 2 23.13 -2.97 12.37
CA GLU A 2 23.04 -1.90 13.40
C GLU A 2 24.19 -0.87 13.40
N HIS A 3 25.35 -1.24 12.85
CA HIS A 3 26.50 -0.35 12.71
C HIS A 3 26.58 0.39 11.37
N LEU A 4 25.62 0.17 10.46
CA LEU A 4 25.59 0.87 9.17
C LEU A 4 25.09 2.31 9.39
N GLN A 5 25.73 3.26 8.72
CA GLN A 5 25.42 4.67 8.78
C GLN A 5 25.29 5.28 7.38
N THR A 6 24.54 6.38 7.27
CA THR A 6 24.52 7.21 6.06
C THR A 6 25.90 7.77 5.76
N LEU A 7 26.24 7.90 4.47
CA LEU A 7 27.48 8.54 4.02
C LEU A 7 27.41 10.07 4.12
N LYS A 8 26.20 10.64 4.01
CA LYS A 8 25.96 12.08 4.09
C LYS A 8 25.83 12.50 5.55
N GLU A 9 26.43 13.64 5.90
CA GLU A 9 26.32 14.24 7.22
C GLU A 9 24.95 14.95 7.42
N PRO A 10 24.39 14.93 8.65
CA PRO A 10 24.87 14.18 9.80
C PRO A 10 24.69 12.68 9.59
N ARG A 11 25.68 11.87 9.95
CA ARG A 11 25.57 10.40 9.85
C ARG A 11 24.42 9.89 10.71
N GLN A 12 23.57 9.06 10.12
CA GLN A 12 22.43 8.44 10.80
C GLN A 12 22.48 6.93 10.64
N HIS A 13 22.12 6.21 11.70
CA HIS A 13 21.96 4.76 11.65
C HIS A 13 20.66 4.38 10.92
N ILE A 14 20.58 3.12 10.49
CA ILE A 14 19.30 2.55 10.03
C ILE A 14 18.37 2.45 11.25
N PRO A 15 17.20 3.08 11.23
CA PRO A 15 16.28 3.04 12.37
C PRO A 15 15.72 1.63 12.57
N THR A 16 15.58 1.25 13.83
CA THR A 16 14.87 0.04 14.23
C THR A 16 13.35 0.25 14.15
N PHE A 17 12.60 -0.86 14.16
CA PHE A 17 11.14 -0.79 14.24
C PHE A 17 10.66 -0.13 15.54
N ALA A 18 11.34 -0.38 16.67
CA ALA A 18 11.03 0.24 17.96
C ALA A 18 11.26 1.75 17.98
N GLU A 19 12.35 2.25 17.39
CA GLU A 19 12.60 3.68 17.24
C GLU A 19 11.57 4.34 16.31
N THR A 20 11.20 3.66 15.24
CA THR A 20 10.16 4.13 14.31
C THR A 20 8.79 4.24 15.01
N VAL A 21 8.42 3.22 15.80
CA VAL A 21 7.19 3.24 16.61
C VAL A 21 7.24 4.36 17.65
N SER A 22 8.37 4.55 18.32
CA SER A 22 8.55 5.63 19.29
C SER A 22 8.37 7.01 18.66
N LEU A 23 8.93 7.23 17.46
CA LEU A 23 8.71 8.44 16.68
C LEU A 23 7.23 8.64 16.32
N LEU A 24 6.55 7.59 15.86
CA LEU A 24 5.12 7.61 15.52
C LEU A 24 4.20 7.85 16.72
N MET A 25 4.67 7.57 17.94
CA MET A 25 3.93 7.76 19.19
C MET A 25 4.11 9.15 19.80
N GLN A 26 5.00 9.99 19.25
CA GLN A 26 5.11 11.39 19.66
C GLN A 26 3.78 12.13 19.39
N PRO A 27 3.34 13.03 20.31
CA PRO A 27 2.06 13.72 20.20
C PRO A 27 1.81 14.39 18.83
N GLU A 28 2.82 15.05 18.30
CA GLU A 28 2.80 15.74 17.00
C GLU A 28 2.62 14.77 15.82
N ASN A 29 3.00 13.50 15.97
CA ASN A 29 2.97 12.49 14.91
C ASN A 29 1.74 11.56 14.99
N LYS A 30 0.84 11.75 15.96
CA LYS A 30 -0.38 10.92 16.11
C LYS A 30 -1.35 11.01 14.92
N HIS A 31 -1.22 12.03 14.07
CA HIS A 31 -2.00 12.18 12.85
C HIS A 31 -1.50 11.31 11.68
N ILE A 32 -0.34 10.65 11.81
CA ILE A 32 0.32 9.90 10.74
C ILE A 32 -0.07 8.42 10.80
N THR A 33 -0.44 7.85 9.64
CA THR A 33 -0.59 6.41 9.42
C THR A 33 0.71 5.82 8.88
N PHE A 34 1.13 4.68 9.42
CA PHE A 34 2.33 3.96 9.04
C PHE A 34 2.02 2.79 8.10
N ASN A 35 2.41 2.93 6.83
CA ASN A 35 2.31 1.89 5.82
C ASN A 35 3.63 1.09 5.75
N VAL A 36 3.60 -0.19 6.14
CA VAL A 36 4.78 -1.04 6.30
C VAL A 36 4.88 -2.01 5.12
N ASP A 37 5.95 -1.92 4.33
CA ASP A 37 6.26 -2.86 3.26
C ASP A 37 7.03 -4.08 3.82
N VAL A 38 6.34 -5.21 3.95
CA VAL A 38 6.93 -6.46 4.44
C VAL A 38 7.70 -7.14 3.33
N LYS A 39 9.03 -7.19 3.46
CA LYS A 39 9.91 -7.84 2.49
C LYS A 39 9.80 -9.36 2.57
N ILE A 40 9.71 -9.99 1.40
CA ILE A 40 9.44 -11.43 1.22
C ILE A 40 10.53 -12.36 1.74
N GLN A 41 11.73 -11.85 2.01
CA GLN A 41 12.86 -12.64 2.52
C GLN A 41 12.80 -12.89 4.03
N ASN A 42 11.82 -12.30 4.73
CA ASN A 42 11.67 -12.46 6.17
C ASN A 42 10.93 -13.75 6.53
N ASP A 43 11.29 -14.37 7.65
CA ASP A 43 10.45 -15.40 8.27
C ASP A 43 9.17 -14.75 8.84
N PRO A 44 7.97 -15.11 8.35
CA PRO A 44 6.74 -14.43 8.74
C PRO A 44 6.43 -14.54 10.24
N ASN A 45 6.66 -15.70 10.86
CA ASN A 45 6.31 -15.91 12.27
C ASN A 45 7.22 -15.09 13.19
N ARG A 46 8.53 -15.17 12.98
CA ARG A 46 9.51 -14.39 13.74
C ARG A 46 9.28 -12.90 13.55
N LEU A 47 9.11 -12.44 12.30
CA LEU A 47 8.89 -11.02 12.02
C LEU A 47 7.67 -10.48 12.76
N PHE A 48 6.52 -11.14 12.61
CA PHE A 48 5.28 -10.62 13.20
C PHE A 48 5.21 -10.81 14.71
N SER A 49 5.85 -11.83 15.29
CA SER A 49 6.02 -11.95 16.74
C SER A 49 6.84 -10.79 17.31
N LEU A 50 7.96 -10.44 16.68
CA LEU A 50 8.79 -9.30 17.14
C LEU A 50 8.05 -7.97 16.98
N MET A 51 7.29 -7.80 15.89
CA MET A 51 6.44 -6.62 15.72
C MET A 51 5.36 -6.54 16.79
N HIS A 52 4.74 -7.68 17.15
CA HIS A 52 3.73 -7.76 18.20
C HIS A 52 4.31 -7.24 19.52
N GLU A 53 5.45 -7.77 19.95
CA GLU A 53 6.14 -7.36 21.18
C GLU A 53 6.40 -5.84 21.23
N VAL A 54 6.91 -5.26 20.13
CA VAL A 54 7.20 -3.82 20.07
C VAL A 54 5.93 -2.97 20.11
N ILE A 55 4.87 -3.40 19.41
CA ILE A 55 3.60 -2.66 19.35
C ILE A 55 2.90 -2.70 20.71
N THR A 56 2.75 -3.87 21.32
CA THR A 56 1.99 -4.04 22.57
C THR A 56 2.72 -3.51 23.80
N ALA A 57 4.03 -3.26 23.69
CA ALA A 57 4.79 -2.54 24.72
C ALA A 57 4.44 -1.04 24.81
N GLN A 58 3.77 -0.45 23.81
CA GLN A 58 3.41 0.97 23.84
C GLN A 58 2.16 1.23 24.69
N PRO A 59 2.08 2.37 25.40
CA PRO A 59 0.87 2.74 26.13
C PRO A 59 -0.29 3.01 25.16
N ASN A 60 -1.49 2.52 25.49
CA ASN A 60 -2.71 2.66 24.69
C ASN A 60 -2.53 2.21 23.24
N TRP A 61 -1.69 1.20 22.98
CA TRP A 61 -1.35 0.76 21.63
C TRP A 61 -2.59 0.39 20.83
N GLU A 62 -3.64 -0.15 21.47
CA GLU A 62 -4.90 -0.55 20.81
C GLU A 62 -5.61 0.63 20.14
N THR A 63 -5.55 1.82 20.72
CA THR A 63 -6.26 3.01 20.24
C THR A 63 -5.31 3.96 19.50
N ASP A 64 -4.11 4.13 20.05
CA ASP A 64 -3.19 5.17 19.62
C ASP A 64 -2.20 4.69 18.56
N LEU A 65 -1.99 3.38 18.39
CA LEU A 65 -0.97 2.85 17.47
C LEU A 65 -1.54 1.88 16.43
N ALA A 66 -2.15 0.78 16.87
CA ALA A 66 -2.61 -0.31 16.02
C ALA A 66 -3.51 0.15 14.85
N PRO A 67 -4.50 1.05 15.05
CA PRO A 67 -5.36 1.52 13.96
C PRO A 67 -4.61 2.31 12.89
N ARG A 68 -3.41 2.81 13.20
CA ARG A 68 -2.56 3.60 12.31
C ARG A 68 -1.52 2.76 11.58
N ILE A 69 -1.39 1.46 11.81
CA ILE A 69 -0.45 0.61 11.08
C ILE A 69 -1.21 -0.15 9.98
N LEU A 70 -0.64 -0.18 8.78
CA LEU A 70 -1.09 -0.99 7.66
C LEU A 70 0.05 -1.89 7.18
N LEU A 71 -0.15 -3.20 7.22
CA LEU A 71 0.85 -4.19 6.81
C LEU A 71 0.69 -4.53 5.33
N GLY A 72 1.61 -4.08 4.49
CA GLY A 72 1.68 -4.40 3.08
C GLY A 72 2.42 -5.71 2.80
N LEU A 73 1.72 -6.66 2.19
CA LEU A 73 2.18 -8.03 1.95
C LEU A 73 2.29 -8.31 0.44
N TRP A 74 3.47 -8.76 0.00
CA TRP A 74 3.69 -9.14 -1.39
C TRP A 74 3.28 -10.59 -1.69
N HIS A 75 3.32 -11.49 -0.70
CA HIS A 75 3.10 -12.92 -0.88
C HIS A 75 2.08 -13.50 0.12
N PRO A 76 1.14 -14.37 -0.30
CA PRO A 76 0.06 -14.85 0.57
C PRO A 76 0.55 -15.69 1.75
N THR A 77 1.76 -16.26 1.69
CA THR A 77 2.36 -17.00 2.83
C THR A 77 2.42 -16.16 4.12
N PHE A 78 2.50 -14.83 4.01
CA PHE A 78 2.52 -13.93 5.16
C PHE A 78 1.14 -13.73 5.80
N LEU A 79 0.04 -14.01 5.09
CA LEU A 79 -1.31 -13.75 5.61
C LEU A 79 -1.59 -14.53 6.89
N LYS A 80 -1.29 -15.83 6.91
CA LYS A 80 -1.57 -16.69 8.07
C LYS A 80 -0.84 -16.20 9.32
N ALA A 81 0.46 -15.90 9.19
CA ALA A 81 1.26 -15.41 10.29
C ALA A 81 0.83 -13.99 10.74
N ALA A 82 0.49 -13.10 9.79
CA ALA A 82 0.02 -11.76 10.11
C ALA A 82 -1.32 -11.80 10.86
N ILE A 83 -2.27 -12.66 10.45
CA ILE A 83 -3.55 -12.84 11.13
C ILE A 83 -3.35 -13.42 12.53
N HIS A 84 -2.42 -14.36 12.68
CA HIS A 84 -2.17 -15.02 13.96
C HIS A 84 -1.51 -14.08 14.98
N HIS A 85 -0.41 -13.42 14.61
CA HIS A 85 0.40 -12.60 15.52
C HIS A 85 -0.11 -11.16 15.66
N LEU A 86 -0.73 -10.63 14.60
CA LEU A 86 -1.16 -9.22 14.52
C LEU A 86 -2.64 -9.12 14.09
N PRO A 87 -3.58 -9.81 14.76
CA PRO A 87 -4.99 -9.85 14.35
C PRO A 87 -5.63 -8.45 14.31
N TYR A 88 -5.17 -7.55 15.17
CA TYR A 88 -5.65 -6.18 15.35
C TYR A 88 -5.08 -5.17 14.32
N ILE A 89 -4.12 -5.57 13.49
CA ILE A 89 -3.52 -4.69 12.47
C ILE A 89 -4.20 -4.91 11.12
N LYS A 90 -4.49 -3.82 10.41
CA LYS A 90 -5.01 -3.89 9.04
C LYS A 90 -3.94 -4.37 8.07
N ARG A 91 -4.37 -5.07 7.02
CA ARG A 91 -3.48 -5.66 6.02
C ARG A 91 -3.77 -5.08 4.64
N SER A 92 -2.74 -4.96 3.83
CA SER A 92 -2.86 -4.68 2.41
C SER A 92 -2.05 -5.66 1.56
N HIS A 93 -2.48 -5.90 0.33
CA HIS A 93 -1.65 -6.59 -0.65
C HIS A 93 -0.85 -5.58 -1.46
N ILE A 94 0.47 -5.76 -1.56
CA ILE A 94 1.31 -5.00 -2.49
C ILE A 94 1.55 -5.85 -3.74
N GLY A 95 1.18 -5.35 -4.91
CA GLY A 95 1.30 -6.15 -6.14
C GLY A 95 1.20 -5.38 -7.44
N LEU A 96 1.58 -6.07 -8.53
CA LEU A 96 1.38 -5.57 -9.88
C LEU A 96 0.16 -6.20 -10.55
N SER A 97 -0.39 -7.30 -10.04
CA SER A 97 -1.40 -8.08 -10.77
C SER A 97 -2.78 -8.01 -10.09
N PRO A 98 -3.80 -7.40 -10.73
CA PRO A 98 -5.18 -7.46 -10.25
C PRO A 98 -5.71 -8.90 -10.12
N TYR A 99 -5.18 -9.83 -10.93
CA TYR A 99 -5.53 -11.25 -10.80
C TYR A 99 -5.04 -11.84 -9.47
N ILE A 100 -3.76 -11.62 -9.12
CA ILE A 100 -3.19 -12.12 -7.86
C ILE A 100 -3.92 -11.50 -6.66
N ALA A 101 -4.22 -10.20 -6.74
CA ALA A 101 -4.97 -9.49 -5.72
C ALA A 101 -6.33 -10.14 -5.43
N ARG A 102 -7.12 -10.42 -6.47
CA ARG A 102 -8.41 -11.11 -6.35
C ARG A 102 -8.26 -12.54 -5.84
N GLU A 103 -7.35 -13.29 -6.44
CA GLU A 103 -7.29 -14.73 -6.26
C GLU A 103 -6.77 -15.10 -4.86
N PHE A 104 -5.75 -14.39 -4.36
CA PHE A 104 -5.02 -14.82 -3.17
C PHE A 104 -5.19 -13.91 -1.95
N PHE A 105 -5.61 -12.66 -2.14
CA PHE A 105 -5.62 -11.67 -1.05
C PHE A 105 -7.00 -11.13 -0.71
N TRP A 106 -8.00 -11.28 -1.58
CA TRP A 106 -9.29 -10.61 -1.45
C TRP A 106 -9.96 -10.74 -0.08
N GLU A 107 -9.98 -11.95 0.48
CA GLU A 107 -10.58 -12.23 1.79
C GLU A 107 -9.65 -11.85 2.96
N GLY A 108 -8.33 -11.76 2.73
CA GLY A 108 -7.33 -11.61 3.79
C GLY A 108 -6.82 -10.20 4.03
N VAL A 109 -7.24 -9.21 3.22
CA VAL A 109 -6.74 -7.83 3.30
C VAL A 109 -7.86 -6.80 3.30
N ASP A 110 -7.59 -5.67 3.94
CA ASP A 110 -8.47 -4.51 4.03
C ASP A 110 -8.27 -3.54 2.84
N ALA A 111 -7.07 -3.57 2.26
CA ALA A 111 -6.66 -2.65 1.21
C ALA A 111 -5.78 -3.32 0.13
N PHE A 112 -5.64 -2.66 -1.02
CA PHE A 112 -4.76 -3.07 -2.10
C PHE A 112 -3.81 -1.93 -2.46
N SER A 113 -2.51 -2.18 -2.36
CA SER A 113 -1.42 -1.30 -2.80
C SER A 113 -0.93 -1.74 -4.17
N MET A 114 -1.43 -1.11 -5.24
CA MET A 114 -1.23 -1.59 -6.60
C MET A 114 -0.32 -0.68 -7.42
N ASP A 115 0.50 -1.29 -8.28
CA ASP A 115 1.27 -0.56 -9.30
C ASP A 115 0.32 0.27 -10.20
N PHE A 116 0.63 1.54 -10.43
CA PHE A 116 -0.17 2.47 -11.24
C PHE A 116 -0.51 1.90 -12.61
N GLY A 117 0.50 1.35 -13.29
CA GLY A 117 0.29 0.84 -14.64
C GLY A 117 -0.57 -0.42 -14.69
N SER A 118 -0.65 -1.21 -13.61
CA SER A 118 -1.57 -2.34 -13.51
C SER A 118 -3.02 -1.90 -13.56
N LEU A 119 -3.31 -0.74 -12.96
CA LEU A 119 -4.64 -0.15 -12.89
C LEU A 119 -5.03 0.53 -14.21
N CYS A 120 -4.07 0.90 -15.05
CA CYS A 120 -4.34 1.45 -16.39
C CYS A 120 -4.96 0.44 -17.36
N THR A 121 -4.85 -0.87 -17.07
CA THR A 121 -5.42 -1.93 -17.93
C THR A 121 -6.93 -2.04 -17.75
N ALA A 122 -7.63 -2.62 -18.73
CA ALA A 122 -9.07 -2.91 -18.60
C ALA A 122 -9.38 -3.75 -17.33
N GLN A 123 -8.55 -4.74 -17.03
CA GLN A 123 -8.68 -5.57 -15.83
C GLN A 123 -8.45 -4.78 -14.54
N GLY A 124 -7.52 -3.82 -14.56
CA GLY A 124 -7.28 -2.90 -13.48
C GLY A 124 -8.45 -1.93 -13.24
N GLN A 125 -9.07 -1.44 -14.29
CA GLN A 125 -10.27 -0.59 -14.19
C GLN A 125 -11.48 -1.35 -13.64
N ILE A 126 -11.65 -2.63 -14.02
CA ILE A 126 -12.66 -3.51 -13.42
C ILE A 126 -12.35 -3.72 -11.92
N PHE A 127 -11.09 -3.99 -11.59
CA PHE A 127 -10.65 -4.19 -10.21
C PHE A 127 -10.94 -3.00 -9.30
N LEU A 128 -10.68 -1.78 -9.77
CA LEU A 128 -11.02 -0.55 -9.03
C LEU A 128 -12.52 -0.48 -8.69
N LYS A 129 -13.39 -0.81 -9.65
CA LYS A 129 -14.85 -0.81 -9.43
C LYS A 129 -15.27 -1.88 -8.44
N GLU A 130 -14.69 -3.07 -8.51
CA GLU A 130 -14.95 -4.16 -7.56
C GLU A 130 -14.50 -3.77 -6.14
N CYS A 131 -13.32 -3.18 -6.00
CA CYS A 131 -12.84 -2.68 -4.72
C CYS A 131 -13.79 -1.62 -4.14
N GLN A 132 -14.22 -0.66 -4.95
CA GLN A 132 -15.19 0.36 -4.53
C GLN A 132 -16.52 -0.26 -4.10
N ALA A 133 -17.05 -1.23 -4.85
CA ALA A 133 -18.29 -1.91 -4.54
C ALA A 133 -18.21 -2.75 -3.25
N ALA A 134 -17.04 -3.33 -2.97
CA ALA A 134 -16.78 -4.14 -1.79
C ALA A 134 -16.26 -3.34 -0.58
N GLY A 135 -16.12 -2.01 -0.70
CA GLY A 135 -15.54 -1.17 0.36
C GLY A 135 -14.06 -1.43 0.63
N LYS A 136 -13.34 -2.08 -0.29
CA LYS A 136 -11.89 -2.30 -0.19
C LYS A 136 -11.15 -1.03 -0.55
N LYS A 137 -10.14 -0.69 0.25
CA LYS A 137 -9.31 0.50 0.04
C LYS A 137 -8.28 0.27 -1.06
N VAL A 138 -7.96 1.30 -1.84
CA VAL A 138 -6.94 1.21 -2.90
C VAL A 138 -5.89 2.29 -2.71
N MET A 139 -4.63 1.88 -2.69
CA MET A 139 -3.46 2.76 -2.70
C MET A 139 -2.67 2.49 -3.99
N VAL A 140 -2.07 3.52 -4.57
CA VAL A 140 -1.42 3.41 -5.87
C VAL A 140 0.04 3.85 -5.79
N TRP A 141 0.95 3.03 -6.33
CA TRP A 141 2.39 3.28 -6.31
C TRP A 141 3.05 2.97 -7.68
N THR A 142 4.27 3.41 -7.96
CA THR A 142 4.82 4.68 -7.48
C THR A 142 4.34 5.77 -8.45
N VAL A 143 3.67 6.78 -7.92
CA VAL A 143 3.01 7.83 -8.70
C VAL A 143 3.83 9.11 -8.57
N ASN A 144 4.61 9.45 -9.60
CA ASN A 144 5.62 10.50 -9.49
C ASN A 144 5.39 11.70 -10.40
N THR A 145 4.36 11.68 -11.24
CA THR A 145 4.02 12.83 -12.10
C THR A 145 2.62 13.37 -11.80
N PRO A 146 2.38 14.68 -11.97
CA PRO A 146 1.05 15.26 -11.79
C PRO A 146 -0.04 14.61 -12.65
N GLU A 147 0.29 14.18 -13.87
CA GLU A 147 -0.66 13.49 -14.76
C GLU A 147 -1.11 12.16 -14.17
N GLN A 148 -0.17 11.38 -13.61
CA GLN A 148 -0.50 10.15 -12.91
C GLN A 148 -1.31 10.43 -11.63
N MET A 149 -0.92 11.44 -10.84
CA MET A 149 -1.65 11.84 -9.63
C MET A 149 -3.10 12.21 -9.95
N MET A 150 -3.33 12.99 -11.02
CA MET A 150 -4.66 13.33 -11.48
C MET A 150 -5.46 12.11 -11.94
N GLU A 151 -4.81 11.15 -12.58
CA GLU A 151 -5.49 9.91 -12.97
C GLU A 151 -5.87 9.07 -11.73
N VAL A 152 -5.02 9.01 -10.70
CA VAL A 152 -5.36 8.35 -9.43
C VAL A 152 -6.53 9.06 -8.71
N VAL A 153 -6.58 10.39 -8.76
CA VAL A 153 -7.73 11.18 -8.26
C VAL A 153 -9.02 10.80 -8.99
N ARG A 154 -8.97 10.63 -10.33
CA ARG A 154 -10.13 10.20 -11.12
C ARG A 154 -10.60 8.79 -10.76
N TRP A 155 -9.66 7.90 -10.47
CA TRP A 155 -9.96 6.55 -9.99
C TRP A 155 -10.53 6.52 -8.57
N ARG A 156 -10.47 7.64 -7.84
CA ARG A 156 -10.90 7.76 -6.44
C ARG A 156 -10.17 6.77 -5.53
N ALA A 157 -8.88 6.54 -5.79
CA ALA A 157 -8.07 5.76 -4.87
C ALA A 157 -7.91 6.49 -3.53
N ASP A 158 -7.74 5.73 -2.45
CA ASP A 158 -7.66 6.24 -1.08
C ASP A 158 -6.27 6.82 -0.74
N ALA A 159 -5.21 6.39 -1.42
CA ALA A 159 -3.87 6.95 -1.21
C ALA A 159 -2.97 6.90 -2.45
N ILE A 160 -2.04 7.86 -2.50
CA ILE A 160 -0.94 7.92 -3.47
C ILE A 160 0.38 7.69 -2.73
N ILE A 161 1.18 6.76 -3.23
CA ILE A 161 2.55 6.51 -2.78
C ILE A 161 3.49 7.12 -3.83
N THR A 162 4.31 8.08 -3.39
CA THR A 162 5.09 8.95 -4.26
C THR A 162 6.43 9.32 -3.64
N ASP A 163 7.44 9.48 -4.47
CA ASP A 163 8.76 10.02 -4.08
C ASP A 163 8.74 11.57 -4.04
N VAL A 164 7.69 12.19 -4.58
CA VAL A 164 7.55 13.66 -4.71
C VAL A 164 6.35 14.18 -3.93
N THR A 165 6.35 13.95 -2.62
CA THR A 165 5.24 14.29 -1.71
C THR A 165 4.80 15.75 -1.79
N LYS A 166 5.74 16.69 -1.93
CA LYS A 166 5.42 18.12 -2.08
C LYS A 166 4.57 18.40 -3.32
N VAL A 167 4.89 17.77 -4.46
CA VAL A 167 4.13 17.94 -5.70
C VAL A 167 2.69 17.48 -5.50
N TRP A 168 2.50 16.34 -4.84
CA TRP A 168 1.17 15.84 -4.51
C TRP A 168 0.42 16.78 -3.56
N LEU A 169 1.06 17.25 -2.48
CA LEU A 169 0.43 18.14 -1.51
C LEU A 169 0.02 19.49 -2.13
N ASP A 170 0.84 20.04 -3.03
CA ASP A 170 0.52 21.27 -3.74
C ASP A 170 -0.66 21.07 -4.71
N LEU A 171 -0.64 19.97 -5.48
CA LEU A 171 -1.74 19.62 -6.39
C LEU A 171 -3.05 19.38 -5.63
N ARG A 172 -3.00 18.60 -4.54
CA ARG A 172 -4.16 18.31 -3.68
C ARG A 172 -4.78 19.58 -3.12
N ARG A 173 -3.97 20.51 -2.59
CA ARG A 173 -4.47 21.81 -2.11
C ARG A 173 -5.11 22.63 -3.23
N GLY A 174 -4.52 22.60 -4.43
CA GLY A 174 -5.10 23.22 -5.62
C GLY A 174 -6.49 22.65 -5.92
N LEU A 175 -6.61 21.33 -6.00
CA LEU A 175 -7.87 20.62 -6.28
C LEU A 175 -8.95 20.87 -5.21
N GLU A 176 -8.56 20.96 -3.93
CA GLU A 176 -9.47 21.28 -2.83
C GLU A 176 -9.98 22.73 -2.91
N SER A 177 -9.15 23.66 -3.41
CA SER A 177 -9.50 25.08 -3.55
C SER A 177 -10.33 25.41 -4.80
N ASP A 178 -9.94 24.88 -5.96
CA ASP A 178 -10.56 25.11 -7.26
C ASP A 178 -10.22 23.92 -8.17
N TYR A 179 -11.11 22.93 -8.17
CA TYR A 179 -10.92 21.69 -8.92
C TYR A 179 -10.74 21.95 -10.41
N ASP A 180 -11.60 22.77 -11.02
CA ASP A 180 -11.61 22.97 -12.46
C ASP A 180 -10.31 23.66 -12.92
N LYS A 181 -9.86 24.68 -12.18
CA LYS A 181 -8.61 25.37 -12.47
C LYS A 181 -7.39 24.47 -12.28
N ALA A 182 -7.33 23.73 -11.18
CA ALA A 182 -6.20 22.84 -10.89
C ALA A 182 -6.16 21.62 -11.83
N ALA A 183 -7.31 21.12 -12.26
CA ALA A 183 -7.44 20.00 -13.18
C ALA A 183 -7.29 20.39 -14.65
N ALA A 184 -7.53 21.66 -15.02
CA ALA A 184 -7.49 22.13 -16.42
C ALA A 184 -6.21 21.75 -17.18
N PRO A 185 -4.97 21.88 -16.62
CA PRO A 185 -3.75 21.49 -17.31
C PRO A 185 -3.68 19.99 -17.63
N TYR A 186 -4.42 19.18 -16.88
CA TYR A 186 -4.46 17.73 -16.97
C TYR A 186 -5.78 17.23 -17.57
N GLY A 187 -6.62 18.15 -18.05
CA GLY A 187 -7.92 17.88 -18.65
C GLY A 187 -7.82 17.46 -20.12
N GLY A 188 -8.95 16.97 -20.64
CA GLY A 188 -9.09 16.61 -22.05
C GLY A 188 -8.22 15.44 -22.50
N LEU A 189 -8.08 15.31 -23.83
CA LEU A 189 -7.34 14.22 -24.47
C LEU A 189 -5.84 14.27 -24.15
N PHE A 190 -5.25 15.47 -24.10
CA PHE A 190 -3.81 15.67 -23.91
C PHE A 190 -3.33 15.27 -22.51
N GLY A 191 -4.12 15.56 -21.47
CA GLY A 191 -3.77 15.19 -20.08
C GLY A 191 -3.79 13.68 -19.79
N ARG A 192 -4.33 12.86 -20.70
CA ARG A 192 -4.36 11.38 -20.58
C ARG A 192 -3.62 10.68 -21.71
N LEU A 193 -3.00 11.42 -22.62
CA LEU A 193 -2.32 10.86 -23.78
C LEU A 193 -1.19 9.91 -23.36
N PHE A 194 -0.54 10.20 -22.22
CA PHE A 194 0.52 9.37 -21.64
C PHE A 194 0.12 7.91 -21.40
N LEU A 195 -1.16 7.63 -21.14
CA LEU A 195 -1.69 6.25 -20.96
C LEU A 195 -1.58 5.42 -22.25
N TRP A 196 -1.60 6.09 -23.41
CA TRP A 196 -1.60 5.47 -24.74
C TRP A 196 -0.28 5.65 -25.49
N THR A 197 0.56 6.59 -25.07
CA THR A 197 1.88 6.84 -25.69
C THR A 197 3.05 6.26 -24.92
N THR A 198 2.84 5.83 -23.67
CA THR A 198 3.90 5.21 -22.88
C THR A 198 3.78 3.69 -22.92
N PRO A 199 4.71 2.95 -23.56
CA PRO A 199 4.60 1.49 -23.72
C PRO A 199 4.43 0.74 -22.41
N GLN A 200 4.96 1.29 -21.31
CA GLN A 200 4.86 0.68 -19.99
C GLN A 200 3.43 0.53 -19.46
N TYR A 201 2.42 1.19 -20.05
CA TYR A 201 1.01 1.02 -19.66
C TYR A 201 0.23 0.06 -20.57
N PHE A 202 0.87 -0.49 -21.61
CA PHE A 202 0.20 -1.40 -22.53
C PHE A 202 -0.03 -2.76 -21.88
N THR A 203 -1.23 -3.32 -22.10
CA THR A 203 -1.67 -4.57 -21.48
C THR A 203 -0.69 -5.73 -21.67
N PRO A 204 -0.16 -6.02 -22.88
CA PRO A 204 0.77 -7.15 -23.05
C PRO A 204 2.08 -6.98 -22.27
N ILE A 205 2.58 -5.73 -22.18
CA ILE A 205 3.78 -5.41 -21.40
C ILE A 205 3.51 -5.60 -19.90
N LYS A 206 2.32 -5.18 -19.43
CA LYS A 206 1.90 -5.37 -18.04
C LYS A 206 1.72 -6.83 -17.68
N GLU A 207 1.05 -7.62 -18.52
CA GLU A 207 0.91 -9.07 -18.31
C GLU A 207 2.27 -9.78 -18.25
N GLY A 208 3.23 -9.38 -19.08
CA GLY A 208 4.61 -9.87 -19.00
C GLY A 208 5.26 -9.55 -17.64
N LYS A 209 5.14 -8.30 -17.17
CA LYS A 209 5.63 -7.89 -15.85
C LYS A 209 4.94 -8.65 -14.71
N TRP A 210 3.64 -8.93 -14.82
CA TRP A 210 2.89 -9.70 -13.82
C TRP A 210 3.40 -11.13 -13.70
N ARG A 211 3.65 -11.79 -14.84
CA ARG A 211 4.23 -13.14 -14.87
C ARG A 211 5.63 -13.17 -14.27
N LEU A 212 6.47 -12.18 -14.60
CA LEU A 212 7.82 -12.08 -14.05
C LEU A 212 7.80 -11.80 -12.55
N GLN A 213 6.92 -10.91 -12.08
CA GLN A 213 6.75 -10.64 -10.65
C GLN A 213 6.31 -11.90 -9.92
N ARG A 214 5.30 -12.61 -10.43
CA ARG A 214 4.83 -13.86 -9.84
C ARG A 214 5.96 -14.88 -9.73
N TYR A 215 6.70 -15.09 -10.81
CA TYR A 215 7.84 -16.00 -10.83
C TYR A 215 8.89 -15.63 -9.78
N PHE A 216 9.25 -14.35 -9.68
CA PHE A 216 10.19 -13.87 -8.67
C PHE A 216 9.69 -14.10 -7.24
N LEU A 217 8.41 -13.82 -6.98
CA LEU A 217 7.80 -14.05 -5.66
C LEU A 217 7.79 -15.55 -5.32
N GLU A 218 7.43 -16.40 -6.27
CA GLU A 218 7.37 -17.86 -6.07
C GLU A 218 8.75 -18.48 -5.87
N GLN A 219 9.79 -17.94 -6.54
CA GLN A 219 11.18 -18.36 -6.29
C GLN A 219 11.65 -18.08 -4.86
N GLN A 220 11.16 -17.00 -4.24
CA GLN A 220 11.63 -16.59 -2.91
C GLN A 220 10.79 -17.14 -1.77
N ALA A 221 9.48 -17.28 -1.98
CA ALA A 221 8.52 -17.58 -0.91
C ALA A 221 7.69 -18.85 -1.16
N GLY A 222 8.01 -19.62 -2.20
CA GLY A 222 7.28 -20.83 -2.59
C GLY A 222 6.02 -20.52 -3.40
N SER A 223 5.25 -21.55 -3.76
CA SER A 223 4.01 -21.38 -4.54
C SER A 223 3.00 -20.48 -3.84
N MET A 224 2.26 -19.69 -4.62
CA MET A 224 1.12 -18.93 -4.10
C MET A 224 -0.04 -19.86 -3.78
N GLU A 225 -0.41 -19.92 -2.51
CA GLU A 225 -1.55 -20.69 -2.03
C GLU A 225 -2.64 -19.76 -1.50
N LYS A 226 -3.91 -20.12 -1.73
CA LYS A 226 -5.02 -19.39 -1.12
C LYS A 226 -5.03 -19.65 0.37
N VAL A 227 -5.02 -18.58 1.16
CA VAL A 227 -5.22 -18.67 2.60
C VAL A 227 -6.71 -18.56 2.87
N VAL A 228 -7.29 -19.60 3.44
CA VAL A 228 -8.68 -19.56 3.93
C VAL A 228 -8.71 -18.74 5.20
N VAL A 229 -9.23 -17.52 5.10
CA VAL A 229 -9.43 -16.62 6.25
C VAL A 229 -10.87 -16.81 6.73
N ALA A 230 -11.04 -17.12 8.02
CA ALA A 230 -12.37 -17.15 8.61
C ALA A 230 -13.00 -15.74 8.53
N PRO A 231 -14.31 -15.60 8.29
CA PRO A 231 -14.94 -14.30 8.21
C PRO A 231 -14.63 -13.48 9.47
N GLN A 232 -13.97 -12.33 9.33
CA GLN A 232 -13.83 -11.41 10.45
C GLN A 232 -15.23 -10.88 10.77
N ALA A 233 -15.69 -11.12 12.01
CA ALA A 233 -16.88 -10.45 12.52
C ALA A 233 -16.65 -8.95 12.40
N ALA A 234 -17.53 -8.25 11.68
CA ALA A 234 -17.45 -6.80 11.53
C ALA A 234 -17.34 -6.20 12.94
N ALA A 235 -16.20 -5.58 13.25
CA ALA A 235 -16.02 -4.84 14.49
C ALA A 235 -17.13 -3.80 14.53
N LYS A 236 -18.11 -3.98 15.43
CA LYS A 236 -19.13 -2.99 15.70
C LYS A 236 -18.39 -1.78 16.24
N ILE A 237 -18.16 -0.80 15.38
CA ILE A 237 -17.74 0.53 15.82
C ILE A 237 -18.93 1.05 16.64
N ALA A 238 -18.78 1.04 17.96
CA ALA A 238 -19.67 1.75 18.84
C ALA A 238 -19.50 3.23 18.50
N VAL A 239 -20.49 3.77 17.78
CA VAL A 239 -20.65 5.21 17.61
C VAL A 239 -20.99 5.76 18.99
N VAL A 240 -20.06 6.50 19.58
CA VAL A 240 -20.33 7.43 20.69
C VAL A 240 -20.19 8.83 20.13
#